data_AF-A0A959X6F3-F1
#
_entry.id   AF-A0A959X6F3-F1
#
_cell.length_a   1.000
_cell.length_b   1.000
_cell.length_c   1.000
_cell.angle_alpha   90.00
_cell.angle_beta   90.00
_cell.angle_gamma   90.00
#
_symmetry.space_group_name_H-M   'P 1'
#
loop_
_entity.id
_entity.type
_entity.pdbx_description
1 polymer ?
#
loop_
_entity_poly.entity_id
_entity_poly.type
_entity_poly.pdbx_seq_one_letter_code
_entity_poly.pdbx_strand_id
1 'polypeptide(L)'
;MSGPVAAAEQAAESLRTVNHLTLAAPASGTPGWEDVGDLYRVLGELRVLAERLPQSCGQLARHLECPAAGHAYGVDDMADEPASVVVVSAVLALDEAQRCASRTGQHLNDAMSAVAHLHA
;
A
#
# COMPACT_ATOMS: atom_id res chain seq x y z
N MET A 1 -16.19 -9.73 12.97
CA MET A 1 -14.88 -9.90 12.30
C MET A 1 -15.01 -9.36 10.89
N SER A 2 -14.18 -8.40 10.50
CA SER A 2 -14.19 -7.82 9.16
C SER A 2 -13.45 -8.74 8.19
N GLY A 3 -13.99 -8.98 6.99
CA GLY A 3 -13.31 -9.74 5.94
C GLY A 3 -12.17 -8.96 5.27
N PRO A 4 -11.36 -9.60 4.40
CA PRO A 4 -10.19 -8.97 3.78
C PRO A 4 -10.53 -7.72 2.95
N VAL A 5 -11.68 -7.71 2.26
CA VAL A 5 -12.16 -6.54 1.49
C VAL A 5 -12.42 -5.35 2.40
N ALA A 6 -13.22 -5.53 3.46
CA ALA A 6 -13.53 -4.46 4.41
C ALA A 6 -12.28 -3.90 5.11
N ALA A 7 -11.29 -4.76 5.38
CA ALA A 7 -10.01 -4.32 5.93
C ALA A 7 -9.20 -3.47 4.93
N ALA A 8 -9.16 -3.87 3.64
CA ALA A 8 -8.50 -3.11 2.59
C ALA A 8 -9.17 -1.75 2.33
N GLU A 9 -10.51 -1.71 2.31
CA GLU A 9 -11.30 -0.48 2.20
C GLU A 9 -10.99 0.48 3.35
N GLN A 10 -10.99 -0.03 4.59
CA GLN A 10 -10.67 0.79 5.76
C GLN A 10 -9.24 1.34 5.69
N ALA A 11 -8.26 0.57 5.21
CA ALA A 11 -6.90 1.06 5.01
C ALA A 11 -6.83 2.18 3.96
N ALA A 12 -7.52 2.03 2.83
CA ALA A 12 -7.60 3.05 1.79
C ALA A 12 -8.25 4.35 2.30
N GLU A 13 -9.36 4.25 3.04
CA GLU A 13 -10.04 5.40 3.64
C GLU A 13 -9.22 6.09 4.74
N SER A 14 -8.45 5.31 5.51
CA SER A 14 -7.52 5.87 6.50
C SER A 14 -6.41 6.67 5.81
N LEU A 15 -5.85 6.16 4.72
CA LEU A 15 -4.84 6.89 3.94
C LEU A 15 -5.42 8.15 3.28
N ARG A 16 -6.66 8.09 2.77
CA ARG A 16 -7.37 9.28 2.26
C ARG A 16 -7.52 10.34 3.35
N THR A 17 -7.86 9.93 4.57
CA THR A 17 -7.94 10.82 5.74
C THR A 17 -6.59 11.48 6.03
N VAL A 18 -5.50 10.71 6.05
CA VAL A 18 -4.14 11.25 6.21
C VAL A 18 -3.86 12.30 5.13
N ASN A 19 -4.08 11.98 3.86
CA ASN A 19 -3.85 12.91 2.75
C ASN A 19 -4.61 14.23 2.90
N HIS A 20 -5.86 14.18 3.39
CA HIS A 20 -6.66 15.39 3.63
C HIS A 20 -6.13 16.22 4.80
N LEU A 21 -5.73 15.57 5.90
CA LEU A 21 -5.20 16.25 7.08
C LEU A 21 -3.83 16.88 6.81
N THR A 22 -3.05 16.31 5.88
CA THR A 22 -1.71 16.80 5.50
C THR A 22 -1.72 17.74 4.29
N LEU A 23 -2.88 18.29 3.88
CA LEU A 23 -2.96 19.27 2.78
C LEU A 23 -2.24 20.59 3.11
N ALA A 24 -2.25 20.98 4.39
CA ALA A 24 -1.51 22.12 4.90
C ALA A 24 -0.26 21.64 5.67
N ALA A 25 0.76 22.50 5.73
CA ALA A 25 1.93 22.26 6.58
C ALA A 25 1.53 22.19 8.07
N PRO A 26 2.31 21.50 8.92
CA PRO A 26 2.07 21.48 10.36
C PRO A 26 1.97 22.90 10.94
N ALA A 27 1.03 23.12 11.85
CA ALA A 27 0.78 24.42 12.43
C ALA A 27 0.32 24.32 13.88
N SER A 28 0.87 25.20 14.73
CA SER A 28 0.52 25.28 16.15
C SER A 28 -0.99 25.37 16.37
N GLY A 29 -1.51 24.51 17.26
CA GLY A 29 -2.94 24.40 17.54
C GLY A 29 -3.72 23.47 16.60
N THR A 30 -3.05 22.74 15.71
CA THR A 30 -3.66 21.69 14.87
C THR A 30 -3.39 20.30 15.46
N PRO A 31 -4.31 19.71 16.25
CA PRO A 31 -4.00 18.53 17.05
C PRO A 31 -3.47 17.36 16.20
N GLY A 32 -2.29 16.84 16.56
CA GLY A 32 -1.63 15.73 15.86
C GLY A 32 -1.00 16.11 14.51
N TRP A 33 -0.92 17.39 14.19
CA TRP A 33 -0.22 17.94 13.03
C TRP A 33 0.34 19.33 13.39
N GLU A 34 0.98 19.43 14.55
CA GLU A 34 1.37 20.72 15.15
C GLU A 34 2.75 21.16 14.70
N ASP A 35 3.67 20.22 14.52
CA ASP A 35 5.08 20.48 14.28
C ASP A 35 5.77 19.42 13.41
N VAL A 36 7.10 19.53 13.29
CA VAL A 36 7.94 18.60 12.52
C VAL A 36 8.02 17.20 13.16
N GLY A 37 7.78 17.08 14.47
CA GLY A 37 7.70 15.80 15.17
C GLY A 37 6.47 15.00 14.75
N ASP A 38 5.32 15.66 14.56
CA ASP A 38 4.13 15.02 14.01
C ASP A 38 4.32 14.61 12.53
N LEU A 39 5.00 15.45 11.73
CA LEU A 39 5.42 15.09 10.38
C LEU A 39 6.28 13.82 10.37
N TYR A 40 7.28 13.75 11.26
CA TYR A 40 8.13 12.57 11.40
C TYR A 40 7.32 11.32 11.76
N ARG A 41 6.34 11.43 12.66
CA ARG A 41 5.44 10.31 13.02
C ARG A 41 4.61 9.83 11.84
N VAL A 42 4.01 10.75 11.06
CA VAL A 42 3.24 10.40 9.86
C VAL A 42 4.13 9.70 8.82
N LEU A 43 5.35 10.20 8.59
CA LEU A 43 6.32 9.51 7.72
C LEU A 43 6.61 8.08 8.18
N GLY A 44 6.74 7.87 9.50
CA GLY A 44 6.92 6.55 10.11
C GLY A 44 5.77 5.59 9.78
N GLU A 45 4.53 6.03 9.94
CA GLU A 45 3.36 5.20 9.65
C GLU A 45 3.20 4.92 8.15
N LEU A 46 3.48 5.91 7.30
CA LEU A 46 3.50 5.69 5.84
C LEU A 46 4.57 4.68 5.43
N ARG A 47 5.75 4.70 6.08
CA ARG A 47 6.80 3.70 5.86
C ARG A 47 6.29 2.30 6.21
N VAL A 48 5.67 2.16 7.38
CA VAL A 48 5.10 0.88 7.84
C VAL A 48 4.02 0.36 6.89
N LEU A 49 3.17 1.24 6.34
CA LEU A 49 2.20 0.85 5.31
C LEU A 49 2.90 0.30 4.05
N ALA A 50 3.93 1.01 3.56
CA ALA A 50 4.71 0.58 2.40
C ALA A 50 5.42 -0.75 2.64
N GLU A 51 5.92 -1.01 3.86
CA GLU A 51 6.58 -2.27 4.24
C GLU A 51 5.62 -3.46 4.36
N ARG A 52 4.32 -3.22 4.62
CA ARG A 52 3.29 -4.27 4.73
C ARG A 52 2.68 -4.65 3.38
N LEU A 53 2.65 -3.72 2.43
CA LEU A 53 2.03 -3.92 1.12
C LEU A 53 2.62 -5.11 0.32
N PRO A 54 3.96 -5.35 0.32
CA PRO A 54 4.54 -6.49 -0.38
C PRO A 54 3.95 -7.83 0.04
N GLN A 55 3.72 -8.04 1.34
CA GLN A 55 3.13 -9.28 1.84
C GLN A 55 1.72 -9.50 1.27
N SER A 56 0.90 -8.44 1.23
CA SER A 56 -0.46 -8.53 0.69
C SER A 56 -0.44 -8.84 -0.82
N CYS A 57 0.43 -8.18 -1.59
CA CYS A 57 0.59 -8.46 -3.02
C CYS A 57 1.05 -9.91 -3.27
N GLY A 58 2.02 -10.42 -2.50
CA GLY A 58 2.49 -11.80 -2.63
C GLY A 58 1.44 -12.84 -2.24
N GLN A 59 0.58 -12.54 -1.27
CA GLN A 59 -0.56 -13.39 -0.93
C GLN A 59 -1.59 -13.44 -2.07
N LEU A 60 -1.92 -12.29 -2.67
CA LEU A 60 -2.83 -12.22 -3.81
C LEU A 60 -2.28 -12.96 -5.03
N ALA A 61 -0.98 -12.80 -5.33
CA ALA A 61 -0.32 -13.51 -6.42
C ALA A 61 -0.41 -15.02 -6.23
N ARG A 62 -0.10 -15.52 -5.03
CA ARG A 62 -0.21 -16.94 -4.69
C ARG A 62 -1.63 -17.47 -4.85
N HIS A 63 -2.66 -16.68 -4.50
CA HIS A 63 -4.04 -17.09 -4.68
C HIS A 63 -4.45 -17.19 -6.16
N LEU A 64 -3.86 -16.38 -7.05
CA LEU A 64 -4.05 -16.49 -8.49
C LEU A 64 -3.32 -17.71 -9.08
N GLU A 65 -2.12 -18.02 -8.60
CA GLU A 65 -1.33 -19.16 -9.09
C GLU A 65 -1.89 -20.51 -8.62
N CYS A 66 -2.51 -20.55 -7.44
CA CYS A 66 -3.03 -21.75 -6.81
C CYS A 66 -4.55 -21.64 -6.58
N PRO A 67 -5.37 -21.66 -7.65
CA PRO A 67 -6.81 -21.61 -7.49
C PRO A 67 -7.32 -22.84 -6.71
N ALA A 68 -8.41 -22.66 -5.98
CA ALA A 68 -9.04 -23.74 -5.22
C ALA A 68 -9.43 -24.90 -6.15
N ALA A 69 -9.37 -26.13 -5.64
CA ALA A 69 -9.74 -27.31 -6.42
C ALA A 69 -11.13 -27.14 -7.06
N GLY A 70 -11.21 -27.42 -8.37
CA GLY A 70 -12.44 -27.29 -9.15
C GLY A 70 -12.80 -25.85 -9.59
N HIS A 71 -11.97 -24.84 -9.28
CA HIS A 71 -12.20 -23.46 -9.69
C HIS A 71 -11.18 -23.04 -10.75
N ALA A 72 -11.46 -23.33 -12.03
CA ALA A 72 -10.68 -22.77 -13.12
C ALA A 72 -11.12 -21.32 -13.38
N TYR A 73 -10.16 -20.43 -13.62
CA TYR A 73 -10.47 -19.08 -14.08
C TYR A 73 -11.00 -19.13 -15.52
N GLY A 74 -12.07 -18.37 -15.76
CA GLY A 74 -12.52 -17.99 -17.09
C GLY A 74 -12.10 -16.56 -17.41
N VAL A 75 -12.10 -16.21 -18.69
CA VAL A 75 -12.02 -14.82 -19.16
C VAL A 75 -13.36 -14.46 -19.79
N ASP A 76 -13.69 -13.17 -19.79
CA ASP A 76 -14.88 -12.67 -20.49
C ASP A 76 -14.62 -12.53 -22.01
N ASP A 77 -15.68 -12.23 -22.76
CA ASP A 77 -15.63 -12.10 -24.22
C ASP A 77 -14.79 -10.90 -24.69
N MET A 78 -14.36 -10.02 -23.79
CA MET A 78 -13.53 -8.85 -24.10
C MET A 78 -12.03 -9.13 -23.95
N ALA A 79 -11.65 -10.30 -23.42
CA ALA A 79 -10.26 -10.69 -23.30
C ALA A 79 -9.73 -11.27 -24.62
N ASP A 80 -8.66 -10.67 -25.14
CA ASP A 80 -7.96 -11.18 -26.32
C ASP A 80 -7.08 -12.41 -26.01
N GLU A 81 -6.82 -12.68 -24.73
CA GLU A 81 -5.88 -13.69 -24.24
C GLU A 81 -6.57 -14.73 -23.34
N PRO A 82 -6.11 -15.99 -23.32
CA PRO A 82 -6.67 -17.02 -22.46
C PRO A 82 -6.40 -16.74 -20.97
N ALA A 83 -7.25 -17.28 -20.09
CA ALA A 83 -7.18 -17.08 -18.64
C ALA A 83 -5.80 -17.33 -18.02
N SER A 84 -5.05 -18.31 -18.54
CA SER A 84 -3.69 -18.59 -18.07
C SER A 84 -2.73 -17.42 -18.30
N VAL A 85 -2.81 -16.75 -19.45
CA VAL A 85 -1.98 -15.59 -19.79
C VAL A 85 -2.39 -14.37 -18.96
N VAL A 86 -3.68 -14.17 -18.73
CA VAL A 86 -4.20 -13.11 -17.85
C VAL A 86 -3.71 -13.30 -16.41
N VAL A 87 -3.77 -14.53 -15.87
CA VAL A 87 -3.27 -14.86 -14.54
C VAL A 87 -1.77 -14.56 -14.43
N VAL A 88 -0.95 -15.02 -15.39
CA VAL A 88 0.49 -14.73 -15.40
C VAL A 88 0.75 -13.22 -15.41
N SER A 89 -0.01 -12.47 -16.21
CA SER A 89 0.14 -11.02 -16.31
C SER A 89 -0.21 -10.32 -14.99
N ALA A 90 -1.27 -10.75 -14.31
CA ALA A 90 -1.65 -10.23 -13.00
C ALA A 90 -0.61 -10.54 -11.92
N VAL A 91 -0.05 -11.75 -11.91
CA VAL A 91 1.03 -12.15 -10.99
C VAL A 91 2.28 -11.29 -11.20
N LEU A 92 2.70 -11.09 -12.46
CA LEU A 92 3.84 -10.24 -12.79
C LEU A 92 3.63 -8.79 -12.32
N ALA A 93 2.42 -8.25 -12.49
CA ALA A 93 2.06 -6.92 -12.00
C ALA A 93 2.11 -6.83 -10.46
N LEU A 94 1.66 -7.87 -9.76
CA LEU A 94 1.72 -7.94 -8.30
C LEU A 94 3.17 -8.05 -7.80
N ASP A 95 4.03 -8.79 -8.49
CA ASP A 95 5.46 -8.86 -8.17
C ASP A 95 6.15 -7.50 -8.36
N GLU A 96 5.81 -6.76 -9.42
CA GLU A 96 6.34 -5.41 -9.59
C GLU A 96 5.80 -4.44 -8.53
N ALA A 97 4.53 -4.58 -8.13
CA ALA A 97 3.97 -3.81 -7.03
C ALA A 97 4.71 -4.07 -5.70
N GLN A 98 5.12 -5.31 -5.41
CA GLN A 98 5.94 -5.63 -4.23
C GLN A 98 7.29 -4.90 -4.25
N ARG A 99 7.96 -4.88 -5.40
CA ARG A 99 9.25 -4.19 -5.57
C ARG A 99 9.09 -2.69 -5.42
N CYS A 100 8.06 -2.11 -6.05
CA CYS A 100 7.73 -0.70 -5.92
C CYS A 100 7.46 -0.31 -4.47
N ALA A 101 6.63 -1.07 -3.76
CA ALA A 101 6.32 -0.82 -2.36
C ALA A 101 7.56 -0.89 -1.46
N SER A 102 8.44 -1.88 -1.70
CA SER A 102 9.71 -2.00 -0.97
C SER A 102 10.61 -0.77 -1.20
N ARG A 103 10.70 -0.30 -2.45
CA ARG A 103 11.45 0.93 -2.79
C ARG A 103 10.83 2.17 -2.15
N THR A 104 9.51 2.28 -2.14
CA THR A 104 8.80 3.36 -1.44
C THR A 104 9.12 3.35 0.05
N GLY A 105 9.12 2.18 0.70
CA GLY A 105 9.54 2.04 2.09
C GLY A 105 10.97 2.56 2.34
N GLN A 106 11.91 2.22 1.45
CA GLN A 106 13.28 2.75 1.54
C GLN A 106 13.33 4.27 1.41
N HIS A 107 12.66 4.86 0.43
CA HIS A 107 12.64 6.31 0.24
C HIS A 107 11.97 7.05 1.40
N LEU A 108 10.92 6.47 1.99
CA LEU A 108 10.29 7.00 3.21
C LEU A 108 11.25 6.94 4.40
N ASN A 109 12.02 5.85 4.54
CA ASN A 109 13.05 5.75 5.56
C ASN A 109 14.17 6.80 5.39
N ASP A 110 14.60 7.05 4.16
CA ASP A 110 15.60 8.07 3.85
C ASP A 110 15.07 9.47 4.22
N ALA A 111 13.81 9.76 3.86
CA ALA A 111 13.14 11.01 4.24
C ALA A 111 13.02 11.18 5.76
N MET A 112 12.61 10.13 6.48
CA MET A 112 12.59 10.14 7.95
C MET A 112 13.97 10.42 8.53
N SER A 113 15.02 9.80 7.99
CA SER A 113 16.40 9.99 8.46
C SER A 113 16.84 11.44 8.29
N ALA A 114 16.48 12.08 7.17
CA ALA A 114 16.74 13.51 6.96
C ALA A 114 15.94 14.41 7.93
N VAL A 115 14.64 14.12 8.09
CA VAL A 115 13.74 14.89 8.97
C VAL A 115 14.11 14.73 10.45
N ALA A 116 14.72 13.62 10.85
CA ALA A 116 15.17 13.39 12.24
C ALA A 116 16.18 14.43 12.75
N HIS A 117 16.81 15.19 11.85
CA HIS A 117 17.71 16.29 12.19
C HIS A 117 17.02 17.65 12.34
N LEU A 118 15.72 17.74 12.07
CA LEU A 118 14.95 18.97 12.20
C LEU A 118 14.41 19.13 13.63
N HIS A 119 14.38 20.37 14.08
CA HIS A 119 13.80 20.76 15.37
C HIS A 119 12.85 21.96 15.14
N ALA A 120 11.75 22.01 15.90
CA ALA A 120 10.75 23.07 15.88
C ALA A 120 10.56 23.63 17.30
#